data_AF-A0A518CVQ5-F1
#
_entry.id   AF-A0A518CVQ5-F1
#
_cell.length_a   1.000
_cell.length_b   1.000
_cell.length_c   1.000
_cell.angle_alpha   90.00
_cell.angle_beta   90.00
_cell.angle_gamma   90.00
#
_symmetry.space_group_name_H-M   'P 1'
#
loop_
_entity.id
_entity.type
_entity.pdbx_description
1 polymer ?
#
loop_
_entity_poly.entity_id
_entity_poly.type
_entity_poly.pdbx_seq_one_letter_code
_entity_poly.pdbx_strand_id
1 'polypeptide(L)'
;MLLVAQGTVQQADEFFEGRWPEARVVSDTERRLYPAFGLRRASLGQMFSLKVVKAFWKHRMYGVGRPVGDTFLLSGAFVVAGADVSFAHRGETPADHPKWSDLLERVRQARGAPTPT
;
A
#
# COMPACT_ATOMS: atom_id res chain seq x y z
N MET A 1 -13.03 -5.55 -0.63
CA MET A 1 -11.65 -5.07 -0.84
C MET A 1 -10.77 -5.76 0.17
N LEU A 2 -9.55 -6.15 -0.21
CA LEU A 2 -8.59 -6.76 0.70
C LEU A 2 -7.40 -5.81 0.84
N LEU A 3 -7.04 -5.48 2.08
CA LEU A 3 -5.90 -4.65 2.43
C LEU A 3 -4.72 -5.55 2.82
N VAL A 4 -3.51 -5.10 2.54
CA VAL A 4 -2.28 -5.76 2.99
C VAL A 4 -1.49 -4.72 3.79
N ALA A 5 -1.12 -5.07 5.01
CA ALA A 5 -0.41 -4.19 5.93
C ALA A 5 0.88 -4.86 6.43
N GLN A 6 1.89 -4.06 6.78
CA GLN A 6 3.14 -4.56 7.36
C GLN A 6 3.05 -4.79 8.89
N GLY A 7 1.99 -4.27 9.53
CA GLY A 7 1.74 -4.43 10.95
C GLY A 7 1.17 -5.81 11.28
N THR A 8 1.17 -6.17 12.56
CA THR A 8 0.54 -7.41 13.03
C THR A 8 -0.98 -7.37 12.89
N VAL A 9 -1.63 -8.53 13.01
CA VAL A 9 -3.10 -8.62 13.05
C VAL A 9 -3.69 -7.73 14.15
N GLN A 10 -3.10 -7.75 15.35
CA GLN A 10 -3.55 -6.93 16.47
C GLN A 10 -3.47 -5.43 16.16
N GLN A 11 -2.37 -4.98 15.56
CA GLN A 11 -2.22 -3.58 15.16
C GLN A 11 -3.21 -3.18 14.07
N ALA A 12 -3.52 -4.09 13.14
CA ALA A 12 -4.54 -3.85 12.13
C ALA A 12 -5.94 -3.77 12.77
N ASP A 13 -6.27 -4.70 13.67
CA ASP A 13 -7.56 -4.71 14.37
C ASP A 13 -7.76 -3.42 15.17
N GLU A 14 -6.78 -3.03 16.01
CA GLU A 14 -6.81 -1.77 16.78
C GLU A 14 -6.95 -0.54 15.87
N PHE A 15 -6.33 -0.57 14.68
CA PHE A 15 -6.41 0.54 13.73
C PHE A 15 -7.81 0.65 13.09
N PHE A 16 -8.38 -0.48 12.67
CA PHE A 16 -9.67 -0.49 11.97
C PHE A 16 -10.88 -0.52 12.90
N GLU A 17 -10.69 -0.88 14.17
CA GLU A 17 -11.73 -0.83 15.19
C GLU A 17 -12.36 0.57 15.28
N GLY A 18 -13.70 0.61 15.16
CA GLY A 18 -14.48 1.85 15.17
C GLY A 18 -14.30 2.76 13.94
N ARG A 19 -13.38 2.45 13.01
CA ARG A 19 -13.14 3.25 11.79
C ARG A 19 -13.68 2.56 10.54
N TRP A 20 -13.44 1.27 10.39
CA TRP A 20 -13.93 0.48 9.27
C TRP A 20 -14.05 -1.02 9.63
N PRO A 21 -15.14 -1.42 10.32
CA PRO A 21 -15.32 -2.79 10.80
C PRO A 21 -15.35 -3.87 9.71
N GLU A 22 -15.74 -3.52 8.48
CA GLU A 22 -15.82 -4.43 7.34
C GLU A 22 -14.50 -4.59 6.58
N ALA A 23 -13.45 -3.87 7.00
CA ALA A 23 -12.13 -3.98 6.40
C ALA A 23 -11.57 -5.40 6.56
N ARG A 24 -11.11 -5.99 5.45
CA ARG A 24 -10.38 -7.26 5.47
C ARG A 24 -8.92 -6.96 5.27
N VAL A 25 -8.07 -7.38 6.22
CA VAL A 25 -6.64 -7.04 6.22
C VAL A 25 -5.81 -8.31 6.33
N VAL A 26 -4.77 -8.40 5.51
CA VAL A 26 -3.70 -9.40 5.63
C VAL A 26 -2.49 -8.72 6.29
N SER A 27 -2.03 -9.30 7.39
CA SER A 27 -0.79 -8.92 8.07
C SER A 27 0.40 -9.60 7.39
N ASP A 28 1.14 -8.85 6.57
CA ASP A 28 2.38 -9.27 5.89
C ASP A 28 3.61 -8.64 6.59
N THR A 29 3.83 -9.04 7.84
CA THR A 29 4.93 -8.53 8.68
C THR A 29 6.31 -8.81 8.10
N GLU A 30 6.44 -9.90 7.34
CA GLU A 30 7.65 -10.27 6.63
C GLU A 30 7.80 -9.57 5.27
N ARG A 31 6.79 -8.81 4.84
CA ARG A 31 6.78 -8.04 3.58
C ARG A 31 7.02 -8.92 2.35
N ARG A 32 6.50 -10.15 2.33
CA ARG A 32 6.69 -11.12 1.23
C ARG A 32 5.77 -10.81 0.05
N LEU A 33 4.57 -10.28 0.29
CA LEU A 33 3.58 -10.01 -0.76
C LEU A 33 3.99 -8.81 -1.61
N TYR A 34 4.59 -7.79 -1.01
CA TYR A 34 5.03 -6.60 -1.75
C TYR A 34 5.98 -6.92 -2.93
N PRO A 35 7.13 -7.58 -2.74
CA PRO A 35 8.00 -7.97 -3.86
C PRO A 35 7.35 -9.00 -4.77
N ALA A 36 6.50 -9.90 -4.26
CA ALA A 36 5.77 -10.87 -5.08
C ALA A 36 4.81 -10.19 -6.08
N PHE A 37 4.23 -9.05 -5.70
CA PHE A 37 3.41 -8.22 -6.58
C PHE A 37 4.22 -7.19 -7.41
N GLY A 38 5.55 -7.23 -7.30
CA GLY A 38 6.48 -6.35 -7.99
C GLY A 38 6.55 -4.94 -7.41
N LEU A 39 6.08 -4.73 -6.17
CA LEU A 39 6.29 -3.46 -5.47
C LEU A 39 7.75 -3.35 -5.04
N ARG A 40 8.29 -2.14 -5.19
CA ARG A 40 9.70 -1.84 -4.93
C ARG A 40 9.80 -0.87 -3.77
N ARG A 41 11.01 -0.72 -3.24
CA ARG A 41 11.30 0.36 -2.29
C ARG A 41 11.58 1.64 -3.08
N ALA A 42 11.13 2.78 -2.56
CA ALA A 42 11.55 4.09 -3.02
C ALA A 42 13.08 4.19 -2.96
N SER A 43 13.69 4.78 -3.98
CA SER A 43 15.14 4.99 -3.97
C SER A 43 15.51 5.99 -2.87
N LEU A 44 16.60 5.74 -2.14
CA LEU A 44 17.11 6.66 -1.10
C LEU A 44 17.31 8.09 -1.64
N GLY A 45 17.62 8.26 -2.92
CA GLY A 45 17.75 9.55 -3.58
C GLY A 45 16.48 10.41 -3.61
N GLN A 46 15.29 9.81 -3.62
CA GLN A 46 14.02 10.55 -3.51
C GLN A 46 13.76 11.05 -2.07
N MET A 47 14.32 10.38 -1.07
CA MET A 47 14.14 10.71 0.35
C MET A 47 15.22 11.63 0.92
N PHE A 48 16.38 11.70 0.28
CA PHE A 48 17.46 12.63 0.61
C PHE A 48 17.49 13.89 -0.28
N SER A 49 16.34 14.32 -0.84
CA SER A 49 16.28 15.65 -1.44
C SER A 49 16.51 16.72 -0.35
N LEU A 50 17.22 17.82 -0.66
CA LEU A 50 17.50 18.91 0.30
C LEU A 50 16.26 19.41 1.06
N LYS A 51 15.06 19.24 0.48
CA LYS A 51 13.78 19.58 1.10
C LYS A 51 13.45 18.71 2.32
N VAL A 52 13.75 17.40 2.28
CA VAL A 52 13.47 16.47 3.41
C VAL A 52 14.41 16.75 4.57
N VAL A 53 15.70 17.01 4.31
CA VAL A 53 16.67 17.42 5.34
C VAL A 53 16.24 18.71 6.04
N LYS A 54 15.78 19.71 5.27
CA LYS A 54 15.24 20.97 5.81
C LYS A 54 13.99 20.76 6.66
N ALA A 55 13.06 19.92 6.21
CA ALA A 55 11.84 19.62 6.95
C ALA A 55 12.14 18.85 8.26
N PHE A 56 13.07 17.89 8.22
CA PHE A 56 13.51 17.15 9.40
C PHE A 56 14.14 18.09 10.44
N TRP A 57 15.00 19.02 10.01
CA TRP A 57 15.59 20.04 10.91
C TRP A 57 14.54 20.97 11.52
N LYS A 58 13.54 21.37 10.74
CA LYS A 58 12.45 22.25 11.20
C LYS A 58 11.49 21.57 12.18
N HIS A 59 11.29 20.25 12.05
CA HIS A 59 10.34 19.49 12.85
C HIS A 59 10.98 18.56 13.89
N ARG A 60 12.29 18.68 14.15
CA ARG A 60 13.00 17.83 15.13
C ARG A 60 12.39 17.85 16.53
N MET A 61 11.70 18.94 16.88
CA MET A 61 11.12 19.16 18.21
C MET A 61 9.76 18.47 18.40
N TYR A 62 9.13 17.94 17.35
CA TYR A 62 7.76 17.39 17.40
C TYR A 62 7.69 15.86 17.47
N GLY A 63 8.83 15.17 17.50
CA GLY A 63 8.87 13.71 17.55
C GLY A 63 8.40 13.09 16.23
N VAL A 64 9.33 12.49 15.48
CA VAL A 64 8.95 11.63 14.36
C VAL A 64 8.40 10.35 14.99
N GLY A 65 7.08 10.13 14.89
CA GLY A 65 6.44 8.91 15.36
C GLY A 65 7.21 7.69 14.86
N ARG A 66 7.36 6.65 15.69
CA ARG A 66 8.19 5.49 15.36
C ARG A 66 7.73 4.91 14.02
N PRO A 67 8.58 4.88 12.98
CA PRO A 67 8.22 4.19 11.75
C PRO A 67 8.07 2.71 12.09
N VAL A 68 6.82 2.24 12.14
CA VAL A 68 6.51 0.82 12.25
C VAL A 68 6.47 0.26 10.83
N GLY A 69 7.38 -0.68 10.54
CA GLY A 69 7.55 -1.24 9.19
C GLY A 69 8.56 -0.49 8.33
N ASP A 70 8.66 -0.90 7.07
CA ASP A 70 9.52 -0.33 6.05
C ASP A 70 8.81 0.83 5.35
N THR A 71 9.08 2.05 5.81
CA THR A 71 8.55 3.30 5.24
C THR A 71 9.01 3.56 3.81
N PHE A 72 10.01 2.82 3.33
CA PHE A 72 10.49 2.92 1.97
C PHE A 72 9.72 2.02 1.01
N LEU A 73 8.93 1.07 1.50
CA LEU A 73 8.17 0.17 0.65
C LEU A 73 7.01 0.92 -0.01
N LEU A 74 6.97 0.93 -1.34
CA LEU A 74 5.96 1.64 -2.11
C LEU A 74 4.62 0.89 -2.05
N SER A 75 3.54 1.65 -1.97
CA SER A 75 2.17 1.15 -2.02
C SER A 75 1.78 0.71 -3.43
N GLY A 76 0.68 -0.03 -3.54
CA GLY A 76 0.09 -0.37 -4.82
C GLY A 76 -1.36 -0.80 -4.70
N ALA A 77 -2.03 -0.89 -5.84
CA ALA A 77 -3.40 -1.36 -5.93
C ALA A 77 -3.53 -2.34 -7.08
N PHE A 78 -4.20 -3.45 -6.83
CA PHE A 78 -4.28 -4.56 -7.78
C PHE A 78 -5.72 -5.03 -7.91
N VAL A 79 -6.11 -5.41 -9.13
CA VAL A 79 -7.33 -6.19 -9.35
C VAL A 79 -6.88 -7.61 -9.64
N VAL A 80 -7.32 -8.53 -8.79
CA VAL A 80 -7.02 -9.96 -8.89
C VAL A 80 -8.32 -10.68 -9.22
N ALA A 81 -8.30 -11.49 -10.27
CA ALA A 81 -9.42 -12.32 -10.72
C ALA A 81 -8.94 -13.77 -10.84
N GLY A 82 -9.39 -14.63 -9.93
CA GLY A 82 -8.84 -15.99 -9.82
C GLY A 82 -7.36 -15.96 -9.41
N ALA A 83 -6.51 -16.60 -10.21
CA ALA A 83 -5.06 -16.61 -10.02
C ALA A 83 -4.34 -15.46 -10.74
N ASP A 84 -5.06 -14.67 -11.54
CA ASP A 84 -4.47 -13.66 -12.43
C ASP A 84 -4.64 -12.23 -11.89
N VAL A 85 -3.60 -11.43 -12.08
CA VAL A 85 -3.63 -9.99 -11.82
C VAL A 85 -4.07 -9.27 -13.09
N SER A 86 -5.37 -8.97 -13.20
CA SER A 86 -5.95 -8.29 -14.36
C SER A 86 -5.61 -6.79 -14.41
N PHE A 87 -5.22 -6.21 -13.27
CA PHE A 87 -4.66 -4.86 -13.20
C PHE A 87 -3.66 -4.71 -12.07
N ALA A 88 -2.61 -3.93 -12.32
CA ALA A 88 -1.62 -3.53 -11.34
C ALA A 88 -1.31 -2.03 -11.46
N HIS A 89 -1.56 -1.28 -10.40
CA HIS A 89 -0.96 0.02 -10.15
C HIS A 89 0.13 -0.15 -9.11
N ARG A 90 1.37 0.11 -9.51
CA ARG A 90 2.54 0.07 -8.63
C ARG A 90 2.94 1.51 -8.37
N GLY A 91 2.88 1.93 -7.12
CA GLY A 91 3.18 3.31 -6.75
C GLY A 91 4.62 3.65 -7.07
N GLU A 92 4.85 4.83 -7.64
CA GLU A 92 6.19 5.34 -7.94
C GLU A 92 6.77 6.16 -6.78
N THR A 93 5.90 6.70 -5.91
CA THR A 93 6.27 7.47 -4.72
C THR A 93 5.43 7.04 -3.51
N PRO A 94 5.86 7.32 -2.26
CA PRO A 94 5.07 6.98 -1.07
C PRO A 94 3.70 7.65 -1.00
N ALA A 95 3.49 8.73 -1.76
CA ALA A 95 2.21 9.44 -1.85
C ALA A 95 1.40 9.07 -3.11
N ASP A 96 1.93 8.19 -3.96
CA ASP A 96 1.26 7.75 -5.17
C ASP A 96 0.09 6.82 -4.85
N HIS A 97 -1.03 7.05 -5.52
CA HIS A 97 -2.23 6.26 -5.37
C HIS A 97 -2.97 6.21 -6.71
N PRO A 98 -3.64 5.10 -7.04
CA PRO A 98 -4.43 5.03 -8.25
C PRO A 98 -5.57 6.05 -8.19
N LYS A 99 -6.08 6.43 -9.36
CA LYS A 99 -7.41 7.04 -9.43
C LYS A 99 -8.45 5.99 -9.06
N TRP A 100 -9.24 6.26 -8.03
CA TRP A 100 -10.24 5.31 -7.54
C TRP A 100 -11.31 4.97 -8.59
N SER A 101 -11.67 5.93 -9.45
CA SER A 101 -12.56 5.72 -10.60
C SER A 101 -12.08 4.59 -11.50
N ASP A 102 -10.80 4.65 -11.89
CA ASP A 102 -10.19 3.73 -12.84
C ASP A 102 -10.10 2.32 -12.23
N LEU A 103 -9.85 2.24 -10.92
CA LEU A 103 -9.84 0.97 -10.19
C LEU A 103 -11.24 0.33 -10.17
N LEU A 104 -12.29 1.12 -9.91
CA LEU A 104 -13.67 0.61 -9.88
C LEU A 104 -14.14 0.12 -11.25
N GLU A 105 -13.79 0.83 -12.32
CA GLU A 105 -14.09 0.39 -13.69
C GLU A 105 -13.42 -0.94 -14.01
N ARG A 106 -12.14 -1.09 -13.67
CA ARG A 106 -11.40 -2.34 -13.87
C ARG A 106 -11.96 -3.51 -13.06
N VAL A 107 -12.42 -3.26 -11.83
CA VAL A 107 -13.12 -4.28 -11.03
C VAL A 107 -14.44 -4.70 -11.69
N ARG A 108 -15.21 -3.76 -12.24
CA ARG A 108 -16.45 -4.07 -12.97
C ARG A 108 -16.18 -4.91 -14.21
N GLN A 109 -15.15 -4.55 -14.99
CA GLN A 109 -14.72 -5.31 -16.17
C GLN A 109 -14.28 -6.73 -15.78
N ALA A 110 -13.47 -6.88 -14.74
CA ALA A 110 -13.01 -8.19 -14.27
C ALA A 110 -14.14 -9.10 -13.76
N ARG A 111 -15.22 -8.52 -13.20
CA ARG A 111 -16.41 -9.27 -12.75
C ARG A 111 -17.34 -9.66 -13.90
N GLY A 112 -17.35 -8.89 -14.99
CA GLY A 112 -18.17 -9.16 -16.18
C GLY A 112 -17.50 -10.08 -17.19
N ALA A 113 -16.20 -10.36 -17.06
CA ALA A 113 -15.47 -11.26 -17.94
C ALA A 113 -15.88 -12.73 -17.67
N PRO A 114 -16.18 -13.53 -18.71
CA PRO A 114 -16.43 -14.95 -18.54
C PRO A 114 -15.16 -15.65 -18.02
N THR A 115 -15.33 -16.58 -17.08
CA THR A 115 -14.22 -17.39 -16.55
C THR A 115 -13.57 -18.17 -17.70
N PRO A 116 -12.25 -18.04 -17.95
CA PRO A 116 -11.59 -18.91 -18.90
C PRO A 116 -11.73 -20.36 -18.44
N THR A 117 -12.21 -21.21 -19.35
CA THR A 117 -12.55 -22.63 -19.13
C THR A 117 -11.31 -23.51 -19.08
#